data_AF-A0A9Q0GP86-F1
#
_entry.id   AF-A0A9Q0GP86-F1
#
_cell.length_a   1.000
_cell.length_b   1.000
_cell.length_c   1.000
_cell.angle_alpha   90.00
_cell.angle_beta   90.00
_cell.angle_gamma   90.00
#
_symmetry.space_group_name_H-M   'P 1'
#
loop_
_entity.id
_entity.type
_entity.pdbx_description
1 polymer ?
#
loop_
_entity_poly.entity_id
_entity_poly.type
_entity_poly.pdbx_seq_one_letter_code
_entity_poly.pdbx_strand_id
1 'polypeptide(L)'
;MEIDTAYALPRGYKVPDFAKFSGETNQSTVEHIGRFTVQCGEARANDFLKMRLFANSLSDTAFEWYINLPANSIQTWQQMEEAFHSQFYRIVPEVSITDEVMKFVPLENHSRQ
;
A
#
# COMPACT_ATOMS: atom_id res chain seq x y z
N MET A 1 22.04 17.51 4.75
CA MET A 1 20.76 17.17 4.10
C MET A 1 20.06 18.47 3.78
N GLU A 2 20.44 19.08 2.68
CA GLU A 2 19.81 20.30 2.17
C GLU A 2 18.65 19.85 1.29
N ILE A 3 17.43 19.89 1.83
CA ILE A 3 16.22 19.74 1.02
C ILE A 3 15.70 21.16 0.77
N ASP A 4 16.54 22.00 0.17
CA ASP A 4 16.19 23.33 -0.28
C ASP A 4 15.81 23.25 -1.76
N THR A 5 14.56 23.62 -2.07
CA THR A 5 14.09 24.04 -3.41
C THR A 5 14.36 23.14 -4.63
N ALA A 6 13.37 22.33 -5.05
CA ALA A 6 13.37 21.87 -6.45
C ALA A 6 12.01 21.61 -7.12
N TYR A 7 10.86 21.70 -6.42
CA TYR A 7 9.56 21.71 -7.08
C TYR A 7 8.63 22.62 -6.28
N ALA A 8 8.65 23.91 -6.62
CA ALA A 8 7.65 24.83 -6.13
C ALA A 8 6.29 24.30 -6.61
N LEU A 9 5.49 23.79 -5.68
CA LEU A 9 4.06 23.58 -5.91
C LEU A 9 3.51 24.90 -6.50
N PRO A 10 2.61 24.85 -7.49
CA PRO A 10 2.14 26.06 -8.17
C PRO A 10 1.74 27.12 -7.15
N ARG A 11 2.09 28.38 -7.39
CA ARG A 11 1.85 29.50 -6.44
C ARG A 11 0.37 29.53 -6.04
N GLY A 12 0.05 29.04 -4.84
CA GLY A 12 -1.32 28.89 -4.33
C GLY A 12 -1.79 27.46 -4.05
N TYR A 13 -1.01 26.44 -4.40
CA TYR A 13 -1.32 25.05 -4.12
C TYR A 13 -1.09 24.77 -2.63
N LYS A 14 -2.18 24.79 -1.88
CA LYS A 14 -2.20 24.25 -0.51
C LYS A 14 -2.15 22.75 -0.62
N VAL A 15 -1.09 22.15 -0.07
CA VAL A 15 -1.08 20.70 0.19
C VAL A 15 -2.29 20.41 1.07
N PRO A 16 -3.24 19.57 0.63
CA PRO A 16 -4.37 19.21 1.47
C PRO A 16 -3.88 18.41 2.67
N ASP A 17 -4.62 18.49 3.77
CA ASP A 17 -4.30 17.75 4.99
C ASP A 17 -4.60 16.27 4.76
N PHE A 18 -3.56 15.50 4.40
CA PHE A 18 -3.70 14.09 4.17
C PHE A 18 -3.79 13.34 5.51
N ALA A 19 -4.71 12.39 5.60
CA ALA A 19 -4.69 11.40 6.66
C ALA A 19 -3.34 10.68 6.66
N LYS A 20 -2.68 10.66 7.82
CA LYS A 20 -1.40 9.99 8.00
C LYS A 20 -1.61 8.49 8.11
N PHE A 21 -0.91 7.74 7.26
CA PHE A 21 -0.87 6.28 7.31
C PHE A 21 0.44 5.85 7.97
N SER A 22 0.34 5.24 9.16
CA SER A 22 1.47 4.78 9.97
C SER A 22 1.97 3.41 9.54
N GLY A 23 1.20 2.66 8.75
CA GLY A 23 1.47 1.26 8.44
C GLY A 23 0.95 0.29 9.50
N GLU A 24 0.13 0.76 10.44
CA GLU A 24 -0.49 -0.08 11.44
C GLU A 24 -1.50 -1.05 10.83
N THR A 25 -1.58 -2.24 11.42
CA THR A 25 -2.42 -3.38 11.05
C THR A 25 -3.90 -3.06 10.85
N ASN A 26 -4.38 -2.02 11.52
CA ASN A 26 -5.78 -1.62 11.53
C ASN A 26 -6.16 -0.63 10.43
N GLN A 27 -5.20 -0.20 9.59
CA GLN A 27 -5.45 0.78 8.53
C GLN A 27 -5.55 0.08 7.18
N SER A 28 -6.70 0.24 6.51
CA SER A 28 -6.89 -0.34 5.18
C SER A 28 -6.11 0.44 4.13
N THR A 29 -5.17 -0.24 3.47
CA THR A 29 -4.41 0.35 2.35
C THR A 29 -5.32 0.81 1.23
N VAL A 30 -6.42 0.09 0.98
CA VAL A 30 -7.38 0.40 -0.09
C VAL A 30 -8.15 1.66 0.24
N GLU A 31 -8.60 1.81 1.48
CA GLU A 31 -9.28 3.02 1.93
C GLU A 31 -8.35 4.23 1.90
N HIS A 32 -7.09 4.06 2.33
CA HIS A 32 -6.08 5.10 2.28
C HIS A 32 -5.81 5.59 0.85
N ILE A 33 -5.58 4.67 -0.09
CA ILE A 33 -5.35 5.00 -1.51
C ILE A 33 -6.59 5.67 -2.14
N GLY A 34 -7.79 5.17 -1.82
CA GLY A 34 -9.04 5.77 -2.25
C GLY A 34 -9.18 7.22 -1.78
N ARG A 35 -9.04 7.45 -0.47
CA ARG A 35 -9.12 8.79 0.13
C ARG A 35 -8.02 9.71 -0.38
N PHE A 36 -6.79 9.22 -0.53
CA PHE A 36 -5.67 9.96 -1.09
C PHE A 36 -5.96 10.40 -2.54
N THR A 37 -6.53 9.52 -3.35
CA THR A 37 -6.89 9.83 -4.74
C THR A 37 -7.97 10.90 -4.84
N VAL A 38 -8.99 10.87 -3.95
CA VAL A 38 -10.00 11.93 -3.87
C VAL A 38 -9.37 13.27 -3.48
N GLN A 39 -8.45 13.29 -2.50
CA GLN A 39 -7.77 14.50 -2.05
C GLN A 39 -6.81 15.09 -3.09
N CYS A 40 -6.21 14.26 -3.94
CA CYS A 40 -5.37 14.74 -5.03
C CYS A 40 -6.16 15.55 -6.08
N GLY A 41 -7.47 15.34 -6.23
CA GLY A 41 -8.30 16.10 -7.17
C GLY A 41 -7.69 16.16 -8.58
N GLU A 42 -7.37 17.37 -9.06
CA GLU A 42 -6.75 17.62 -10.37
C GLU A 42 -5.27 17.20 -10.46
N ALA A 43 -4.56 17.10 -9.32
CA ALA A 43 -3.17 16.62 -9.27
C ALA A 43 -3.04 15.12 -9.59
N ARG A 44 -4.16 14.40 -9.74
CA ARG A 44 -4.21 13.00 -10.16
C ARG A 44 -3.54 12.73 -11.52
N ALA A 45 -3.44 13.74 -12.38
CA ALA A 45 -2.95 13.59 -13.75
C ALA A 45 -1.41 13.55 -13.85
N ASN A 46 -0.70 13.84 -12.76
CA ASN A 46 0.76 13.84 -12.74
C ASN A 46 1.27 12.80 -11.75
N ASP A 47 1.73 11.66 -12.26
CA ASP A 47 2.23 10.54 -11.45
C ASP A 47 3.37 10.96 -10.53
N PHE A 48 4.31 11.79 -11.01
CA PHE A 48 5.43 12.28 -10.22
C PHE A 48 4.97 13.16 -9.06
N LEU A 49 4.02 14.06 -9.31
CA LEU A 49 3.43 14.90 -8.27
C LEU A 49 2.66 14.04 -7.26
N LYS A 50 1.88 13.07 -7.74
CA LYS A 50 1.10 12.15 -6.92
C LYS A 50 2.00 11.30 -6.00
N MET A 51 3.08 10.73 -6.54
CA MET A 51 4.08 9.99 -5.75
C MET A 51 4.75 10.87 -4.68
N ARG A 52 5.05 12.15 -4.98
CA ARG A 52 5.60 13.08 -3.98
C ARG A 52 4.58 13.46 -2.89
N LEU A 53 3.33 13.69 -3.27
CA LEU A 53 2.26 13.98 -2.32
C LEU A 53 1.96 12.76 -1.44
N PHE A 54 2.11 11.55 -1.98
CA PHE A 54 1.93 10.33 -1.22
C PHE A 54 2.95 10.17 -0.10
N ALA A 55 4.21 10.56 -0.30
CA ALA A 55 5.18 10.61 0.79
C ALA A 55 4.73 11.51 1.96
N ASN A 56 3.91 12.53 1.71
CA ASN A 56 3.33 13.39 2.75
C ASN A 56 2.14 12.75 3.47
N SER A 57 1.50 11.73 2.90
CA SER A 57 0.42 10.99 3.56
C SER A 57 0.93 9.80 4.39
N LEU A 58 2.22 9.49 4.34
CA LEU A 58 2.85 8.42 5.13
C LEU A 58 3.46 8.96 6.43
N SER A 59 3.52 8.10 7.45
CA SER A 59 4.20 8.33 8.73
C SER A 59 4.87 7.04 9.20
N ASP A 60 5.82 7.14 10.12
CA ASP A 60 6.44 6.02 10.83
C ASP A 60 6.92 4.92 9.87
N THR A 61 6.51 3.67 10.11
CA THR A 61 6.89 2.48 9.34
C THR A 61 6.58 2.64 7.84
N ALA A 62 5.48 3.30 7.48
CA ALA A 62 5.12 3.51 6.09
C ALA A 62 6.05 4.52 5.40
N PHE A 63 6.47 5.56 6.11
CA PHE A 63 7.44 6.52 5.60
C PHE A 63 8.83 5.88 5.47
N GLU A 64 9.23 5.07 6.46
CA GLU A 64 10.47 4.30 6.39
C GLU A 64 10.50 3.34 5.19
N TRP A 65 9.41 2.63 4.93
CA TRP A 65 9.31 1.80 3.74
C TRP A 65 9.49 2.61 2.46
N TYR A 66 8.84 3.77 2.36
CA TYR A 66 8.92 4.63 1.17
C TYR A 66 10.35 5.08 0.86
N ILE A 67 11.12 5.51 1.86
CA ILE A 67 12.50 5.96 1.66
C ILE A 67 13.48 4.82 1.37
N ASN A 68 13.12 3.58 1.74
CA ASN A 68 13.91 2.38 1.47
C ASN A 68 13.59 1.74 0.10
N LEU A 69 12.67 2.32 -0.68
CA LEU A 69 12.36 1.81 -2.01
C LEU A 69 13.57 1.92 -2.94
N PRO A 70 13.85 0.88 -3.76
CA PRO A 70 14.94 0.93 -4.71
C PRO A 70 14.69 2.02 -5.77
N ALA A 71 15.70 2.86 -6.01
CA ALA A 71 15.67 3.85 -7.07
C ALA A 71 15.42 3.16 -8.43
N ASN A 72 14.59 3.76 -9.28
CA ASN A 72 14.09 3.21 -10.54
C ASN A 72 13.14 1.99 -10.43
N SER A 73 12.80 1.51 -9.24
CA SER A 73 11.85 0.39 -9.10
C SER A 73 10.40 0.82 -9.35
N ILE A 74 10.10 2.11 -9.15
CA ILE A 74 8.74 2.65 -9.29
C ILE A 74 8.82 3.89 -10.16
N GLN A 75 8.21 3.81 -11.33
CA GLN A 75 8.22 4.90 -12.33
C GLN A 75 6.83 5.49 -12.56
N THR A 76 5.79 4.78 -12.13
CA THR A 76 4.38 5.15 -12.31
C THR A 76 3.62 5.02 -11.00
N TRP A 77 2.53 5.77 -10.86
CA TRP A 77 1.67 5.68 -9.69
C TRP A 77 1.10 4.28 -9.48
N GLN A 78 0.74 3.59 -10.57
CA GLN A 78 0.24 2.21 -10.51
C GLN A 78 1.23 1.25 -9.84
N GLN A 79 2.52 1.32 -10.18
CA GLN A 79 3.55 0.49 -9.54
C GLN A 79 3.71 0.84 -8.06
N MET A 80 3.53 2.12 -7.70
CA MET A 80 3.54 2.58 -6.31
C MET A 80 2.39 1.96 -5.51
N GLU A 81 1.18 1.95 -6.07
CA GLU A 81 -0.01 1.34 -5.47
C GLU A 81 0.19 -0.16 -5.27
N GLU A 82 0.65 -0.87 -6.30
CA GLU A 82 0.89 -2.32 -6.21
C GLU A 82 1.94 -2.67 -5.14
N ALA A 83 3.05 -1.93 -5.08
CA ALA A 83 4.08 -2.14 -4.07
C ALA A 83 3.57 -1.83 -2.65
N PHE A 84 2.79 -0.76 -2.51
CA PHE A 84 2.19 -0.36 -1.23
C PHE A 84 1.19 -1.41 -0.73
N HIS A 85 0.31 -1.90 -1.60
CA HIS A 85 -0.57 -3.01 -1.28
C HIS A 85 0.25 -4.25 -0.94
N SER A 86 1.24 -4.65 -1.75
CA SER A 86 2.03 -5.86 -1.46
C SER A 86 2.69 -5.85 -0.07
N GLN A 87 3.14 -4.67 0.40
CA GLN A 87 3.70 -4.52 1.75
C GLN A 87 2.66 -4.48 2.87
N PHE A 88 1.67 -3.60 2.77
CA PHE A 88 0.76 -3.29 3.88
C PHE A 88 -0.56 -4.07 3.84
N TYR A 89 -0.96 -4.62 2.69
CA TYR A 89 -2.14 -5.48 2.55
C TYR A 89 -1.96 -6.84 3.24
N ARG A 90 -0.72 -7.21 3.60
CA ARG A 90 -0.38 -8.49 4.23
C ARG A 90 -0.94 -8.71 5.65
N ILE A 91 -1.74 -7.78 6.20
CA ILE A 91 -2.30 -7.94 7.55
C ILE A 91 -3.83 -7.87 7.62
N VAL A 92 -4.48 -8.39 6.58
CA VAL A 92 -5.61 -9.28 6.81
C VAL A 92 -5.18 -10.68 6.42
N PRO A 93 -4.73 -11.53 7.36
CA PRO A 93 -5.08 -12.93 7.25
C PRO A 93 -6.61 -12.96 7.24
N GLU A 94 -7.19 -12.83 6.05
CA GLU A 94 -8.50 -13.41 5.78
C GLU A 94 -8.40 -14.82 6.36
N VAL A 95 -9.15 -14.99 7.43
CA VAL A 95 -9.38 -16.21 8.20
C VAL A 95 -8.70 -17.44 7.61
N SER A 96 -7.82 -18.05 8.39
CA SER A 96 -7.44 -19.44 8.18
C SER A 96 -8.72 -20.24 7.95
N ILE A 97 -9.05 -20.53 6.69
CA ILE A 97 -10.00 -21.58 6.36
C ILE A 97 -9.24 -22.82 6.79
N THR A 98 -9.59 -23.23 8.00
CA THR A 98 -9.25 -24.48 8.65
C THR A 98 -8.87 -25.53 7.62
N ASP A 99 -7.59 -25.89 7.66
CA ASP A 99 -7.00 -27.10 7.13
C ASP A 99 -7.66 -28.33 7.81
N GLU A 100 -8.96 -28.54 7.57
CA GLU A 100 -9.76 -29.63 8.16
C GLU A 100 -10.53 -30.42 7.09
N VAL A 101 -9.98 -30.55 5.88
CA VAL A 101 -10.48 -31.54 4.90
C VAL A 101 -9.41 -32.51 4.40
N MET A 102 -8.32 -32.67 5.16
CA MET A 102 -7.30 -33.70 4.91
C MET A 102 -7.63 -35.09 5.48
N LYS A 103 -8.86 -35.63 5.45
CA LYS A 103 -9.10 -37.04 5.84
C LYS A 103 -10.25 -37.76 5.13
N PHE A 104 -10.37 -37.66 3.81
CA PHE A 104 -11.12 -38.67 3.06
C PHE A 104 -10.35 -39.07 1.79
N VAL A 105 -9.33 -39.92 1.98
CA VAL A 105 -8.72 -40.76 0.95
C VAL A 105 -9.20 -42.22 1.20
N PRO A 106 -9.34 -43.04 0.15
CA PRO A 106 -10.53 -43.87 -0.09
C PRO A 106 -10.40 -45.33 0.37
N LEU A 107 -11.55 -46.02 0.28
CA LEU A 107 -11.79 -47.47 0.37
C LEU A 107 -10.61 -48.37 -0.03
N GLU A 108 -9.93 -48.94 0.96
CA GLU A 108 -9.14 -50.18 0.85
C GLU A 108 -9.31 -50.96 2.17
N ASN A 109 -10.44 -51.65 2.35
CA ASN A 109 -10.54 -52.71 3.37
C ASN A 109 -10.63 -54.06 2.66
N HIS A 110 -9.48 -54.53 2.21
CA HIS A 110 -9.30 -55.88 1.72
C HIS A 110 -9.45 -56.86 2.90
N SER A 111 -10.57 -57.58 2.90
CA SER A 111 -10.66 -59.03 3.16
C SER A 111 -9.66 -59.66 4.13
N ARG A 112 -10.12 -60.08 5.32
CA ARG A 112 -9.85 -61.39 5.96
C ARG A 112 -10.27 -61.39 7.43
N GLN A 113 -11.36 -62.09 7.76
CA GLN A 113 -11.32 -63.34 8.53
C GLN A 113 -12.70 -64.00 8.44
#